data_AF-A0A844T6E1-F1
#
_entry.id   AF-A0A844T6E1-F1
#
_cell.length_a   1.000
_cell.length_b   1.000
_cell.length_c   1.000
_cell.angle_alpha   90.00
_cell.angle_beta   90.00
_cell.angle_gamma   90.00
#
_symmetry.space_group_name_H-M   'P 1'
#
loop_
_entity.id
_entity.type
_entity.pdbx_description
1 polymer ?
#
loop_
_entity_poly.entity_id
_entity_poly.type
_entity_poly.pdbx_seq_one_letter_code
_entity_poly.pdbx_strand_id
1 'polypeptide(L)'
;MLFLIGTIGLASVETVSARSCTEQGALCVNWAKANVPDAARQSAAMGICREEIPKCRARCKAGNKYFVGIGGFNQYPIDTCN
;
A
#
# COMPACT_ATOMS: atom_id res chain seq x y z
N MET A 1 -36.22 33.17 4.29
CA MET A 1 -35.27 32.46 3.41
C MET A 1 -34.08 32.05 4.27
N LEU A 2 -34.01 30.76 4.64
CA LEU A 2 -32.84 30.17 5.29
C LEU A 2 -31.79 29.89 4.20
N PHE A 3 -30.64 30.57 4.24
CA PHE A 3 -29.50 30.18 3.42
C PHE A 3 -28.77 29.03 4.12
N LEU A 4 -28.87 27.84 3.53
CA LEU A 4 -28.14 26.66 3.95
C LEU A 4 -26.63 26.86 3.78
N ILE A 5 -25.96 26.66 4.91
CA ILE A 5 -24.60 26.19 5.15
C ILE A 5 -24.03 25.39 3.95
N GLY A 6 -22.92 25.87 3.38
CA GLY A 6 -22.13 25.17 2.38
C GLY A 6 -20.66 25.11 2.81
N THR A 7 -20.38 24.49 3.97
CA THR A 7 -19.02 24.10 4.31
C THR A 7 -18.60 23.00 3.35
N ILE A 8 -17.74 23.36 2.40
CA ILE A 8 -17.02 22.44 1.52
C ILE A 8 -16.15 21.57 2.43
N GLY A 9 -16.66 20.41 2.81
CA GLY A 9 -15.86 19.36 3.40
C GLY A 9 -14.92 18.85 2.32
N LEU A 10 -13.68 19.35 2.30
CA LEU A 10 -12.59 18.59 1.71
C LEU A 10 -12.49 17.30 2.52
N ALA A 11 -13.18 16.27 2.07
CA ALA A 11 -12.90 14.91 2.47
C ALA A 11 -11.48 14.64 1.96
N SER A 12 -10.48 14.90 2.81
CA SER A 12 -9.16 14.33 2.68
C SER A 12 -9.40 12.84 2.49
N VAL A 13 -9.19 12.36 1.26
CA VAL A 13 -9.09 10.93 1.01
C VAL A 13 -7.81 10.55 1.69
N GLU A 14 -7.88 10.30 3.00
CA GLU A 14 -6.85 9.63 3.74
C GLU A 14 -6.80 8.23 3.15
N THR A 15 -6.16 8.08 1.99
CA THR A 15 -5.52 6.83 1.65
C THR A 15 -4.63 6.58 2.84
N VAL A 16 -5.12 5.77 3.79
CA VAL A 16 -4.38 5.24 4.92
C VAL A 16 -3.26 4.43 4.29
N SER A 17 -2.24 5.17 3.86
CA SER A 17 -1.01 4.65 3.33
C SER A 17 -0.44 3.89 4.50
N ALA A 18 -0.15 2.62 4.30
CA ALA A 18 0.47 1.85 5.36
C ALA A 18 1.70 2.63 5.85
N ARG A 19 1.82 2.77 7.16
CA ARG A 19 2.85 3.64 7.73
C ARG A 19 4.25 3.08 7.54
N SER A 20 4.37 1.82 7.12
CA SER A 20 5.63 1.09 7.01
C SER A 20 5.66 0.08 5.87
N CYS A 21 6.86 -0.31 5.41
CA CYS A 21 7.05 -1.39 4.44
C CYS A 21 6.45 -2.71 4.92
N THR A 22 6.52 -3.01 6.21
CA THR A 22 5.95 -4.24 6.79
C THR A 22 4.44 -4.21 6.76
N GLU A 23 3.81 -3.11 7.17
CA GLU A 23 2.35 -2.95 7.10
C GLU A 23 1.88 -3.02 5.64
N GLN A 24 2.57 -2.33 4.72
CA GLN A 24 2.20 -2.35 3.30
C GLN A 24 2.36 -3.75 2.69
N GLY A 25 3.41 -4.48 3.09
CA GLY A 25 3.61 -5.88 2.71
C GLY A 25 2.49 -6.79 3.19
N ALA A 26 2.00 -6.60 4.42
CA ALA A 26 0.87 -7.35 4.96
C ALA A 26 -0.44 -7.03 4.21
N LEU A 27 -0.69 -5.74 3.88
CA LEU A 27 -1.82 -5.34 3.05
C LEU A 27 -1.74 -5.95 1.65
N CYS A 28 -0.56 -5.95 1.03
CA CYS A 28 -0.32 -6.57 -0.27
C CYS A 28 -0.63 -8.08 -0.22
N VAL A 29 -0.19 -8.79 0.81
CA VAL A 29 -0.49 -10.22 1.01
C VAL A 29 -1.99 -10.45 1.18
N ASN A 30 -2.68 -9.62 1.96
CA ASN A 30 -4.13 -9.75 2.15
C ASN A 30 -4.90 -9.45 0.86
N TRP A 31 -4.46 -8.45 0.10
CA TRP A 31 -5.01 -8.17 -1.23
C TRP A 31 -4.83 -9.36 -2.17
N ALA A 32 -3.63 -9.96 -2.21
CA ALA A 32 -3.36 -11.13 -3.03
C ALA A 32 -4.28 -12.30 -2.69
N LYS A 33 -4.53 -12.54 -1.39
CA LYS A 33 -5.47 -13.57 -0.93
C LYS A 33 -6.92 -13.32 -1.36
N ALA A 34 -7.35 -12.07 -1.36
CA ALA A 34 -8.73 -11.72 -1.67
C ALA A 34 -9.01 -11.61 -3.18
N ASN A 35 -7.99 -11.31 -4.00
CA ASN A 35 -8.19 -10.93 -5.41
C ASN A 35 -7.53 -11.88 -6.41
N VAL A 36 -6.67 -12.80 -5.98
CA VAL A 36 -6.04 -13.79 -6.86
C VAL A 36 -6.71 -15.15 -6.65
N PRO A 37 -7.58 -15.60 -7.58
CA PRO A 37 -8.42 -16.79 -7.37
C PRO A 37 -7.70 -18.13 -7.58
N ASP A 38 -6.62 -18.14 -8.35
CA ASP A 38 -5.81 -19.34 -8.60
C ASP A 38 -4.76 -19.51 -7.49
N ALA A 39 -4.73 -20.69 -6.86
CA ALA A 39 -3.88 -20.94 -5.70
C ALA A 39 -2.37 -20.82 -6.00
N ALA A 40 -1.92 -21.22 -7.19
CA ALA A 40 -0.52 -21.11 -7.58
C ALA A 40 -0.12 -19.65 -7.80
N ARG A 41 -0.95 -18.88 -8.52
CA ARG A 41 -0.77 -17.45 -8.72
C ARG A 41 -0.90 -16.66 -7.43
N GLN A 42 -1.78 -17.07 -6.53
CA GLN A 42 -1.95 -16.44 -5.22
C GLN A 42 -0.68 -16.62 -4.38
N SER A 43 -0.12 -17.82 -4.34
CA SER A 43 1.14 -18.10 -3.65
C SER A 43 2.29 -17.24 -4.22
N ALA A 44 2.41 -17.17 -5.55
CA ALA A 44 3.40 -16.32 -6.21
C ALA A 44 3.21 -14.83 -5.89
N ALA A 45 1.98 -14.33 -5.94
CA ALA A 45 1.63 -12.94 -5.62
C ALA A 45 1.97 -12.59 -4.16
N MET A 46 1.66 -13.48 -3.22
CA MET A 46 2.05 -13.33 -1.81
C MET A 46 3.57 -13.35 -1.63
N GLY A 47 4.29 -14.17 -2.41
CA GLY A 47 5.75 -14.18 -2.46
C GLY A 47 6.33 -12.83 -2.85
N ILE A 48 5.83 -12.25 -3.95
CA ILE A 48 6.23 -10.91 -4.42
C ILE A 48 6.06 -9.87 -3.32
N CYS A 49 4.90 -9.85 -2.65
CA CYS A 49 4.65 -8.91 -1.56
C CYS A 49 5.66 -9.03 -0.41
N ARG A 50 6.05 -10.26 -0.05
CA ARG A 50 7.00 -10.53 1.04
C ARG A 50 8.43 -10.16 0.66
N GLU A 51 8.84 -10.49 -0.56
CA GLU A 51 10.16 -10.13 -1.10
C GLU A 51 10.34 -8.62 -1.26
N GLU A 52 9.25 -7.89 -1.43
CA GLU A 52 9.28 -6.45 -1.55
C GLU A 52 9.57 -5.74 -0.23
N ILE A 53 9.21 -6.33 0.92
CA ILE A 53 9.44 -5.71 2.25
C ILE A 53 10.92 -5.30 2.43
N PRO A 54 11.93 -6.19 2.31
CA PRO A 54 13.33 -5.79 2.47
C PRO A 54 13.80 -4.79 1.41
N LYS A 55 13.26 -4.85 0.18
CA LYS A 55 13.59 -3.90 -0.91
C LYS A 55 13.04 -2.50 -0.59
N CYS A 56 11.79 -2.43 -0.16
CA CYS A 56 11.15 -1.22 0.35
C CYS A 56 11.94 -0.63 1.51
N ARG A 57 12.37 -1.45 2.48
CA ARG A 57 13.19 -0.98 3.62
C ARG A 57 14.50 -0.37 3.15
N ALA A 58 15.20 -1.01 2.21
CA ALA A 58 16.44 -0.51 1.65
C ALA A 58 16.23 0.82 0.92
N ARG A 59 15.22 0.91 0.05
CA ARG A 59 14.86 2.15 -0.66
C ARG A 59 14.46 3.28 0.28
N CYS A 60 13.66 2.97 1.30
CA CYS A 60 13.21 3.94 2.29
C CYS A 60 14.38 4.52 3.08
N LYS A 61 15.34 3.69 3.49
CA LYS A 61 16.59 4.15 4.14
C LYS A 61 17.47 5.01 3.22
N ALA A 62 17.36 4.81 1.91
CA ALA A 62 18.00 5.65 0.90
C ALA A 62 17.19 6.92 0.56
N GLY A 63 16.08 7.20 1.26
CA GLY A 63 15.23 8.38 1.06
C GLY A 63 14.02 8.16 0.14
N ASN A 64 13.89 6.99 -0.49
CA ASN A 64 12.80 6.66 -1.41
C ASN A 64 11.68 5.91 -0.67
N LYS A 65 10.69 6.65 -0.16
CA LYS A 65 9.65 6.14 0.73
C LYS A 65 8.42 5.60 0.00
N TYR A 66 8.58 4.44 -0.65
CA TYR A 66 7.46 3.73 -1.26
C TYR A 66 7.68 2.22 -1.29
N PHE A 67 6.58 1.49 -1.25
CA PHE A 67 6.48 0.05 -1.49
C PHE A 67 6.00 -0.20 -2.92
N VAL A 68 6.52 -1.21 -3.62
CA VAL A 68 6.08 -1.57 -4.97
C VAL A 68 5.15 -2.78 -4.92
N GLY A 69 3.90 -2.60 -5.32
CA GLY A 69 2.93 -3.70 -5.33
C GLY A 69 3.20 -4.77 -6.39
N ILE A 70 2.33 -5.77 -6.39
CA ILE A 70 2.31 -6.80 -7.42
C ILE A 70 2.18 -6.14 -8.80
N GLY A 71 3.05 -6.56 -9.74
CA GLY A 71 3.13 -6.02 -11.09
C GLY A 71 4.20 -4.94 -11.28
N GLY A 72 4.81 -4.39 -10.23
CA GLY A 72 5.99 -3.52 -10.38
C GLY A 72 5.71 -2.05 -10.73
N PHE A 73 4.46 -1.71 -11.04
CA PHE A 73 4.08 -0.36 -11.49
C PHE A 73 3.44 0.48 -10.37
N ASN A 74 2.67 -0.17 -9.49
CA ASN A 74 1.96 0.53 -8.43
C ASN A 74 2.90 0.84 -7.27
N GLN A 75 3.04 2.12 -6.96
CA GLN A 75 3.81 2.60 -5.82
C GLN A 75 2.85 3.04 -4.71
N TYR A 76 3.08 2.50 -3.51
CA TYR A 76 2.32 2.81 -2.32
C TYR A 76 3.22 3.61 -1.39
N PRO A 77 2.93 4.89 -1.13
CA PRO A 77 3.75 5.70 -0.24
C PRO A 77 3.74 5.12 1.18
N ILE A 78 4.83 5.35 1.90
CA ILE A 78 5.01 4.90 3.29
C ILE A 78 5.68 6.00 4.12
N ASP A 79 5.47 6.01 5.42
CA ASP A 79 6.05 7.03 6.30
C ASP A 79 7.39 6.61 6.91
N THR A 80 7.48 5.33 7.28
CA THR A 80 8.56 4.73 8.05
C THR A 80 9.18 3.55 7.31
N CYS A 81 10.46 3.32 7.55
CA CYS A 81 11.21 2.25 6.89
C CYS A 81 11.12 0.90 7.61
N ASN A 82 10.11 0.72 8.45
CA ASN A 82 9.88 -0.54 9.17
C ASN A 82 9.22 -1.58 8.27
#